data_AF-K8GS69-F1
#
_entry.id   AF-K8GS69-F1
#
_cell.length_a   1.000
_cell.length_b   1.000
_cell.length_c   1.000
_cell.angle_alpha   90.00
_cell.angle_beta   90.00
_cell.angle_gamma   90.00
#
_symmetry.space_group_name_H-M   'P 1'
#
loop_
_entity.id
_entity.type
_entity.pdbx_description
1 polymer ?
#
loop_
_entity_poly.entity_id
_entity_poly.type
_entity_poly.pdbx_seq_one_letter_code
_entity_poly.pdbx_strand_id
1 'polypeptide(L)'
;MIEYKRKIKNQGGTATIMRLSSNGLNKAIPSVQDTIQRINLSGQITRREHLMLTSALLSNQHLTDEDRLKINQVLDHTQLGKLKLVN
;
A
#
# COMPACT_ATOMS: atom_id res chain seq x y z
N MET A 1 4.85 -24.52 44.08
CA MET A 1 6.07 -24.88 43.31
C MET A 1 5.66 -25.09 41.86
N ILE A 2 6.26 -24.58 40.77
CA ILE A 2 7.41 -23.71 40.46
C ILE A 2 7.15 -23.12 39.04
N GLU A 3 7.61 -21.88 38.83
CA GLU A 3 7.70 -21.06 37.61
C GLU A 3 8.65 -21.65 36.54
N TYR A 4 8.45 -21.40 35.22
CA TYR A 4 9.59 -21.35 34.29
C TYR A 4 9.46 -20.26 33.22
N LYS A 5 10.19 -19.17 33.46
CA LYS A 5 10.61 -18.18 32.45
C LYS A 5 11.50 -18.85 31.41
N ARG A 6 11.19 -18.73 30.12
CA ARG A 6 12.15 -19.04 29.06
C ARG A 6 12.89 -17.77 28.64
N LYS A 7 14.09 -17.63 29.22
CA LYS A 7 15.18 -16.75 28.79
C LYS A 7 15.54 -17.07 27.34
N ILE A 8 15.54 -16.10 26.44
CA ILE A 8 16.39 -16.14 25.25
C ILE A 8 17.51 -15.12 25.45
N LYS A 9 18.74 -15.64 25.62
CA LYS A 9 19.98 -14.86 25.69
C LYS A 9 20.87 -15.35 24.55
N ASN A 10 21.07 -14.52 23.53
CA ASN A 10 22.36 -14.18 22.90
C ASN A 10 22.06 -13.47 21.56
N GLN A 11 22.37 -12.18 21.43
CA GLN A 11 23.69 -11.58 21.19
C GLN A 11 24.15 -11.79 19.74
N GLY A 12 24.19 -10.69 18.99
CA GLY A 12 24.85 -10.58 17.69
C GLY A 12 23.91 -10.60 16.48
N GLY A 13 23.32 -9.46 16.14
CA GLY A 13 22.60 -9.29 14.88
C GLY A 13 21.57 -8.18 15.02
N THR A 14 21.84 -7.02 14.43
CA THR A 14 20.86 -5.96 14.24
C THR A 14 19.60 -6.57 13.64
N ALA A 15 18.51 -6.59 14.41
CA ALA A 15 17.19 -6.96 13.94
C ALA A 15 16.71 -5.89 12.96
N THR A 16 17.22 -5.96 11.73
CA THR A 16 16.50 -5.47 10.57
C THR A 16 15.20 -6.24 10.57
N ILE A 17 14.15 -5.59 11.04
CA ILE A 17 12.79 -6.10 10.94
C ILE A 17 12.48 -6.10 9.43
N MET A 18 12.94 -7.13 8.73
CA MET A 18 12.41 -7.51 7.43
C MET A 18 10.94 -7.80 7.68
N ARG A 19 10.10 -6.79 7.41
CA ARG A 19 8.65 -6.94 7.42
C ARG A 19 8.36 -8.08 6.44
N LEU A 20 7.91 -9.18 7.01
CA LEU A 20 7.43 -10.35 6.30
C LEU A 20 6.43 -9.89 5.24
N SER A 21 6.79 -10.11 3.98
CA SER A 21 5.85 -10.12 2.86
C SER A 21 4.88 -11.27 3.11
N SER A 22 3.65 -10.94 3.53
CA SER A 22 2.58 -11.91 3.66
C SER A 22 2.00 -12.25 2.28
N ASN A 23 2.36 -13.43 1.80
CA ASN A 23 1.85 -14.08 0.58
C ASN A 23 0.32 -14.33 0.63
N GLY A 24 -0.34 -14.07 -0.51
CA GLY A 24 -1.10 -15.08 -1.26
C GLY A 24 -2.51 -15.50 -0.80
N LEU A 25 -3.48 -15.28 -1.71
CA LEU A 25 -4.71 -16.08 -1.93
C LEU A 25 -5.95 -15.78 -1.07
N ASN A 26 -6.25 -14.50 -0.85
CA ASN A 26 -7.63 -14.04 -0.98
C ASN A 26 -7.72 -13.35 -2.35
N LYS A 27 -8.88 -13.24 -3.00
CA LYS A 27 -9.05 -12.28 -4.10
C LYS A 27 -9.05 -10.88 -3.45
N ALA A 28 -7.92 -10.52 -2.86
CA ALA A 28 -7.70 -9.30 -2.13
C ALA A 28 -7.78 -8.21 -3.18
N ILE A 29 -8.71 -7.29 -2.96
CA ILE A 29 -8.66 -5.99 -3.62
C ILE A 29 -7.23 -5.49 -3.40
N PRO A 30 -6.44 -5.25 -4.45
CA PRO A 30 -5.07 -4.81 -4.28
C PRO A 30 -5.09 -3.59 -3.36
N SER A 31 -4.17 -3.55 -2.39
CA SER A 31 -4.09 -2.43 -1.47
C SER A 31 -4.00 -1.14 -2.28
N VAL A 32 -4.55 -0.05 -1.73
CA VAL A 32 -4.43 1.28 -2.35
C VAL A 32 -2.97 1.57 -2.68
N GLN A 33 -2.04 1.15 -1.80
CA GLN A 33 -0.60 1.29 -2.02
C GLN A 33 -0.07 0.45 -3.19
N ASP A 34 -0.47 -0.82 -3.31
CA ASP A 34 -0.05 -1.67 -4.44
C ASP A 34 -0.54 -1.10 -5.77
N THR A 35 -1.75 -0.55 -5.76
CA THR A 35 -2.35 0.09 -6.93
C THR A 35 -1.57 1.34 -7.34
N ILE A 36 -1.25 2.22 -6.39
CA ILE A 36 -0.45 3.42 -6.62
C ILE A 36 0.94 3.06 -7.14
N GLN A 37 1.61 2.09 -6.53
CA GLN A 37 2.93 1.65 -6.95
C GLN A 37 2.90 1.16 -8.41
N ARG A 38 1.91 0.33 -8.77
CA ARG A 38 1.77 -0.15 -10.14
C ARG A 38 1.46 0.98 -11.12
N ILE A 39 0.62 1.95 -10.76
CA ILE A 39 0.33 3.12 -11.62
C ILE A 39 1.61 3.92 -11.88
N ASN A 40 2.39 4.18 -10.83
CA ASN A 40 3.66 4.90 -10.94
C ASN A 40 4.69 4.16 -11.81
N LEU A 41 4.76 2.83 -11.71
CA LEU A 41 5.67 2.01 -12.52
C LEU A 41 5.24 1.92 -13.99
N SER A 42 3.93 1.81 -14.25
CA SER A 42 3.41 1.64 -15.62
C SER A 42 3.21 2.96 -16.35
N GLY A 43 3.11 4.09 -15.64
CA GLY A 43 2.68 5.37 -16.20
C GLY A 43 1.23 5.35 -16.69
N GLN A 44 0.46 4.35 -16.29
CA GLN A 44 -0.89 4.07 -16.78
C GLN A 44 -1.84 3.90 -15.62
N ILE A 45 -3.08 4.32 -15.83
CA ILE A 45 -4.16 4.17 -14.87
C ILE A 45 -5.38 3.62 -15.58
N THR A 46 -6.01 2.57 -15.03
CA THR A 46 -7.29 2.09 -15.56
C THR A 46 -8.44 2.94 -15.03
N ARG A 47 -9.56 2.97 -15.75
CA ARG A 47 -10.79 3.63 -15.25
C ARG A 47 -11.24 3.06 -13.90
N ARG A 48 -11.05 1.75 -13.68
CA ARG A 48 -11.39 1.08 -12.43
C ARG A 48 -10.51 1.56 -11.28
N GLU A 49 -9.21 1.72 -11.51
CA GLU A 49 -8.30 2.25 -10.48
C GLU A 49 -8.60 3.69 -10.14
N HIS A 50 -8.84 4.52 -11.15
CA HIS A 50 -9.24 5.90 -10.93
C HIS A 50 -10.49 5.97 -10.03
N LEU A 51 -11.53 5.20 -10.36
CA LEU A 51 -12.75 5.12 -9.55
C LEU A 51 -12.46 4.65 -8.12
N MET A 52 -11.64 3.60 -7.97
CA MET A 52 -11.28 3.04 -6.67
C MET A 52 -10.55 4.08 -5.80
N LEU A 53 -9.58 4.79 -6.36
CA LEU A 53 -8.80 5.81 -5.65
C LEU A 53 -9.67 7.00 -5.25
N THR A 54 -10.53 7.50 -6.15
CA THR A 54 -11.49 8.57 -5.83
C THR A 54 -12.46 8.12 -4.72
N SER A 55 -12.97 6.89 -4.80
CA SER A 55 -13.89 6.34 -3.79
C SER A 55 -13.22 6.18 -2.43
N ALA A 56 -11.97 5.73 -2.40
CA ALA A 56 -11.19 5.62 -1.16
C ALA A 56 -11.00 7.00 -0.50
N LEU A 57 -10.69 8.03 -1.30
CA LEU A 57 -10.49 9.39 -0.81
C LEU A 57 -11.80 10.01 -0.25
N LEU A 58 -12.93 9.78 -0.92
CA LEU A 58 -14.23 10.34 -0.55
C LEU A 58 -14.92 9.59 0.61
N SER A 59 -14.66 8.28 0.75
CA SER A 59 -15.30 7.46 1.77
C SER A 59 -14.75 7.66 3.18
N ASN A 60 -13.74 8.53 3.37
CA ASN A 60 -13.02 8.69 4.63
C ASN A 60 -12.62 7.34 5.25
N GLN A 61 -12.26 6.38 4.40
CA GLN A 61 -11.60 5.15 4.84
C GLN A 61 -10.37 5.50 5.69
N HIS A 62 -9.89 4.53 6.48
CA HIS A 62 -8.68 4.61 7.32
C HIS A 62 -7.40 4.81 6.48
N LEU A 63 -7.36 5.88 5.70
CA LEU A 63 -6.23 6.38 4.95
C LEU A 63 -5.46 7.32 5.86
N THR A 64 -4.16 7.09 5.97
CA THR A 64 -3.25 8.03 6.59
C THR A 64 -3.11 9.29 5.72
N ASP A 65 -2.57 10.36 6.29
CA ASP A 65 -2.29 11.58 5.52
C ASP A 65 -1.32 11.30 4.35
N GLU A 66 -0.39 10.37 4.53
CA GLU A 66 0.53 9.92 3.48
C GLU A 66 -0.20 9.17 2.35
N ASP A 67 -1.17 8.32 2.68
CA ASP A 67 -2.00 7.64 1.68
C ASP A 67 -2.78 8.67 0.86
N ARG A 68 -3.41 9.64 1.53
CA ARG A 68 -4.17 10.73 0.86
C ARG A 68 -3.29 11.55 -0.06
N LEU A 69 -2.08 11.91 0.39
CA LEU A 69 -1.12 12.65 -0.43
C LEU A 69 -0.74 11.87 -1.70
N LYS A 70 -0.44 10.57 -1.56
CA LYS A 70 -0.08 9.71 -2.70
C LYS A 70 -1.26 9.54 -3.68
N ILE A 71 -2.48 9.37 -3.18
CA ILE A 71 -3.68 9.31 -4.03
C ILE A 71 -3.84 10.62 -4.82
N ASN A 72 -3.76 11.77 -4.14
CA ASN A 72 -3.89 13.07 -4.78
C ASN A 72 -2.85 13.26 -5.89
N GLN A 73 -1.58 12.90 -5.63
CA GLN A 73 -0.53 12.97 -6.65
C GLN A 73 -0.85 12.14 -7.90
N VAL A 74 -1.40 10.93 -7.73
CA VAL A 74 -1.82 10.09 -8.86
C VAL A 74 -2.98 10.73 -9.64
N LEU A 75 -3.99 11.26 -8.94
CA LEU A 75 -5.13 11.92 -9.58
C LEU A 75 -4.71 13.21 -10.30
N ASP A 76 -3.85 14.02 -9.69
CA ASP A 76 -3.26 15.22 -10.30
C ASP A 76 -2.45 14.86 -11.54
N HIS A 77 -1.61 13.83 -11.47
CA HIS A 77 -0.85 13.35 -12.64
C HIS A 77 -1.77 12.84 -13.75
N THR A 78 -2.93 12.25 -13.41
CA THR A 78 -3.93 11.86 -14.40
C THR A 78 -4.57 13.09 -15.04
N GLN A 79 -4.96 14.09 -14.24
CA GLN A 79 -5.59 15.32 -14.73
C GLN A 79 -4.64 16.17 -15.58
N LEU A 80 -3.36 16.21 -15.23
CA LEU A 80 -2.30 16.89 -15.98
C LEU A 80 -1.84 16.12 -17.23
N GLY A 81 -2.41 14.93 -17.50
CA GLY A 81 -2.06 14.09 -18.65
C GLY A 81 -0.68 13.42 -18.55
N LYS A 82 -0.05 13.42 -17.36
CA LYS A 82 1.21 12.73 -17.09
C LYS A 82 1.02 11.21 -16.97
N LEU A 83 -0.18 10.76 -16.62
CA LEU A 83 -0.57 9.35 -16.65
C LEU A 83 -1.52 9.10 -17.82
N LYS A 84 -1.33 7.98 -18.51
CA LYS A 84 -2.20 7.57 -19.60
C LYS A 84 -3.39 6.80 -19.05
N LEU A 85 -4.60 7.31 -19.30
CA LEU A 85 -5.81 6.55 -19.03
C LEU A 85 -5.89 5.38 -20.02
N VAL A 86 -5.96 4.17 -19.48
CA VAL A 86 -6.15 2.92 -20.23
C VAL A 86 -7.46 2.27 -19.79
N ASN A 87 -8.01 1.41 -20.64
CA ASN A 87 -9.32 0.81 -20.41
C ASN A 87 -9.22 -0.44 -19.54
#